data_AF-A0AAU9BW46-F1
#
_entry.id   AF-A0AAU9BW46-F1
#
_cell.length_a   1.000
_cell.length_b   1.000
_cell.length_c   1.000
_cell.angle_alpha   90.00
_cell.angle_beta   90.00
_cell.angle_gamma   90.00
#
_symmetry.space_group_name_H-M   'P 1'
#
loop_
_entity.id
_entity.type
_entity.pdbx_description
1 polymer ?
#
loop_
_entity_poly.entity_id
_entity_poly.type
_entity_poly.pdbx_seq_one_letter_code
_entity_poly.pdbx_strand_id
1 'polypeptide(L)'
;MPEFERRKANGKPVTLLEHYEVTTYHGKPAFRCLKAIETQPACLRCHGEDIPAPILRKLDELYPGDQARGFQVGDIGGTFTVTTLLEE
;
A
#
# COMPACT_ATOMS: atom_id res chain seq x y z
N MET A 1 2.93 -7.16 -1.77
CA MET A 1 2.89 -8.16 -0.66
C MET A 1 2.13 -9.39 -1.13
N PRO A 2 2.83 -10.46 -1.55
CA PRO A 2 2.17 -11.64 -2.14
C PRO A 2 1.08 -12.26 -1.25
N GLU A 3 1.24 -12.20 0.07
CA GLU A 3 0.22 -12.70 1.01
C GLU A 3 -1.08 -11.89 0.95
N PHE A 4 -1.01 -10.56 0.91
CA PHE A 4 -2.20 -9.72 0.86
C PHE A 4 -2.96 -9.92 -0.46
N GLU A 5 -2.24 -10.01 -1.58
CA GLU A 5 -2.86 -10.32 -2.88
C GLU A 5 -3.55 -11.68 -2.87
N ARG A 6 -2.90 -12.72 -2.31
CA ARG A 6 -3.50 -14.05 -2.16
C ARG A 6 -4.78 -14.01 -1.31
N ARG A 7 -4.76 -13.25 -0.22
CA ARG A 7 -5.92 -13.12 0.70
C ARG A 7 -7.07 -12.34 0.06
N LYS A 8 -6.78 -11.26 -0.69
CA LYS A 8 -7.76 -10.52 -1.50
C LYS A 8 -8.39 -11.45 -2.55
N ALA A 9 -7.57 -12.22 -3.28
CA ALA A 9 -8.04 -13.17 -4.29
C ALA A 9 -8.96 -14.26 -3.70
N ASN A 10 -8.78 -14.60 -2.42
CA ASN A 10 -9.66 -15.52 -1.67
C ASN A 10 -10.91 -14.82 -1.09
N GLY A 11 -11.23 -13.60 -1.53
CA GLY A 11 -12.45 -12.87 -1.16
C GLY A 11 -12.38 -12.12 0.17
N LYS A 12 -11.20 -12.01 0.82
CA LYS A 12 -11.07 -11.17 2.02
C LYS A 12 -11.06 -9.69 1.61
N PRO A 13 -11.90 -8.83 2.23
CA PRO A 13 -11.84 -7.38 2.00
C PRO A 13 -10.45 -6.81 2.30
N VAL A 14 -9.94 -5.91 1.44
CA VAL A 14 -8.62 -5.30 1.59
C VAL A 14 -8.49 -4.57 2.93
N THR A 15 -9.56 -3.92 3.38
CA THR A 15 -9.63 -3.21 4.67
C THR A 15 -9.39 -4.08 5.91
N LEU A 16 -9.52 -5.40 5.78
CA LEU A 16 -9.28 -6.39 6.84
C LEU A 16 -7.94 -7.13 6.66
N LEU A 17 -7.11 -6.73 5.70
CA LEU A 17 -5.81 -7.35 5.46
C LEU A 17 -4.76 -6.71 6.38
N GLU A 18 -4.51 -7.42 7.48
CA GLU A 18 -3.46 -7.09 8.44
C GLU A 18 -2.48 -8.26 8.60
N HIS A 19 -1.24 -7.93 8.93
CA HIS A 19 -0.16 -8.87 9.26
C HIS A 19 0.63 -8.34 10.45
N TYR A 20 1.04 -9.24 11.34
CA TYR A 20 1.77 -8.93 12.56
C TYR A 20 2.98 -9.84 12.66
N GLU A 21 4.15 -9.26 12.93
CA GLU A 21 5.40 -10.01 13.04
C GLU A 21 6.28 -9.47 14.16
N VAL A 22 7.10 -10.36 14.74
CA VAL A 22 8.29 -9.96 15.48
C VAL A 22 9.45 -9.94 14.48
N THR A 23 10.13 -8.80 14.39
CA THR A 23 11.22 -8.55 13.45
C THR A 23 12.37 -7.87 14.18
N THR A 24 13.40 -7.48 13.43
CA THR A 24 14.50 -6.65 13.94
C THR A 24 14.39 -5.25 13.36
N TYR A 25 14.48 -4.23 14.22
CA TYR A 25 14.51 -2.82 13.82
C TYR A 25 15.70 -2.14 14.48
N HIS A 26 16.62 -1.60 13.68
CA HIS A 26 17.89 -1.02 14.15
C HIS A 26 18.68 -1.94 15.10
N GLY A 27 18.75 -3.24 14.77
CA GLY A 27 19.49 -4.24 15.55
C GLY A 27 18.80 -4.71 16.83
N LYS A 28 17.59 -4.22 17.14
CA LYS A 28 16.83 -4.60 18.34
C LYS A 28 15.57 -5.38 17.96
N PRO A 29 15.10 -6.31 18.82
CA PRO A 29 13.80 -6.93 18.67
C PRO A 29 12.68 -5.88 18.59
N ALA A 30 11.76 -6.06 17.65
CA ALA A 30 10.68 -5.14 17.40
C ALA A 30 9.41 -5.88 17.00
N PHE A 31 8.26 -5.33 17.37
CA PHE A 31 6.97 -5.75 16.85
C PHE A 31 6.58 -4.86 15.68
N ARG A 32 6.14 -5.45 14.57
CA ARG A 32 5.65 -4.74 13.39
C ARG A 32 4.23 -5.16 13.05
N CYS A 33 3.37 -4.17 12.84
CA CYS A 33 2.04 -4.31 12.27
C CYS A 33 2.03 -3.74 10.84
N LEU A 34 1.42 -4.46 9.90
CA LEU A 34 1.18 -4.04 8.54
C LEU A 34 -0.32 -4.06 8.26
N LYS A 35 -0.85 -3.01 7.64
CA LYS A 35 -2.25 -2.92 7.20
C LYS A 35 -2.35 -2.47 5.75
N ALA A 36 -3.03 -3.24 4.92
CA ALA A 36 -3.22 -2.91 3.50
C ALA A 36 -4.05 -1.63 3.34
N ILE A 37 -3.74 -0.88 2.28
CA ILE A 37 -4.46 0.32 1.86
C ILE A 37 -5.31 -0.05 0.64
N GLU A 38 -6.62 0.05 0.79
CA GLU A 38 -7.56 -0.10 -0.31
C GLU A 38 -7.65 1.20 -1.11
N THR A 39 -7.58 1.11 -2.44
CA THR A 39 -7.84 2.23 -3.34
C THR A 39 -9.34 2.55 -3.39
N GLN A 40 -9.67 3.80 -3.12
CA GLN A 40 -11.01 4.36 -3.19
C GLN A 40 -11.17 5.23 -4.46
N PRO A 41 -12.40 5.63 -4.85
CA PRO A 41 -12.60 6.45 -6.05
C PRO A 41 -11.75 7.72 -6.09
N ALA A 42 -11.53 8.37 -4.95
CA ALA A 42 -10.70 9.57 -4.88
C ALA A 42 -9.22 9.30 -5.20
N CYS A 43 -8.71 8.11 -4.88
CA CYS A 43 -7.33 7.70 -5.16
C CYS A 43 -7.05 7.66 -6.67
N LEU A 44 -8.06 7.26 -7.46
CA LEU A 44 -7.90 7.01 -8.89
C LEU A 44 -7.67 8.28 -9.72
N ARG A 45 -7.92 9.46 -9.15
CA ARG A 45 -7.62 10.73 -9.81
C ARG A 45 -6.13 10.90 -10.16
N CYS A 46 -5.25 10.26 -9.39
CA CYS A 46 -3.80 10.27 -9.62
C CYS A 46 -3.23 8.87 -9.83
N HIS A 47 -3.90 7.83 -9.31
CA HIS A 47 -3.38 6.46 -9.29
C HIS A 47 -4.14 5.51 -10.24
N GLY A 48 -5.18 5.98 -10.93
CA GLY A 48 -6.01 5.17 -11.82
C GLY A 48 -5.39 4.92 -13.19
N GLU A 49 -6.15 4.25 -14.06
CA GLU A 49 -5.82 4.10 -15.49
C GLU A 49 -6.04 5.42 -16.26
N ASP A 50 -7.14 6.13 -15.97
CA ASP A 50 -7.53 7.36 -16.65
C ASP A 50 -7.18 8.62 -15.84
N ILE A 51 -5.90 8.98 -15.82
CA ILE A 51 -5.40 10.16 -15.09
C ILE A 51 -5.56 11.43 -15.96
N PRO A 52 -6.15 12.53 -15.44
CA PRO A 52 -6.26 13.78 -16.18
C PRO A 52 -4.90 14.33 -16.65
N ALA A 53 -4.81 14.77 -17.91
CA ALA A 53 -3.56 15.19 -18.53
C ALA A 53 -2.75 16.25 -17.76
N PRO A 54 -3.34 17.25 -17.08
CA PRO A 54 -2.58 18.18 -16.25
C PRO A 54 -1.89 17.52 -15.05
N ILE A 55 -2.54 16.51 -14.44
CA ILE A 55 -2.00 15.74 -13.32
C ILE A 55 -0.91 14.79 -13.82
N LEU A 56 -1.19 14.05 -14.89
CA LEU A 56 -0.25 13.11 -15.49
C LEU A 56 1.08 13.79 -15.84
N ARG A 57 1.02 14.94 -16.53
CA ARG A 57 2.22 15.73 -16.86
C ARG A 57 3.03 16.12 -15.63
N LYS A 58 2.36 16.50 -14.52
CA LYS A 58 3.07 16.89 -13.30
C LYS A 58 3.65 15.69 -12.56
N LEU A 59 2.95 14.56 -12.58
CA LEU A 59 3.48 13.31 -12.05
C LEU A 59 4.72 12.86 -12.83
N ASP A 60 4.71 12.92 -14.17
CA ASP A 60 5.85 12.55 -15.01
C ASP A 60 7.07 13.47 -14.80
N GLU A 61 6.83 14.76 -14.56
CA GLU A 61 7.90 15.72 -14.23
C GLU A 61 8.53 15.46 -12.85
N LEU A 62 7.71 15.24 -11.83
CA LEU A 62 8.18 15.14 -10.44
C LEU A 62 8.58 13.72 -10.03
N TYR A 63 7.99 12.71 -10.66
CA TYR A 63 8.13 11.29 -10.32
C TYR A 63 8.35 10.46 -11.60
N PRO A 64 9.50 10.62 -12.29
CA PRO A 64 9.78 9.93 -13.55
C PRO A 64 9.84 8.40 -13.45
N GLY A 65 9.94 7.85 -12.24
CA GLY A 65 9.91 6.42 -11.95
C GLY A 65 8.63 5.96 -11.25
N ASP A 66 7.54 6.72 -11.34
CA ASP A 66 6.28 6.39 -10.68
C ASP A 66 5.71 5.04 -11.16
N GLN A 67 5.47 4.14 -10.21
CA GLN A 67 4.86 2.83 -10.44
C GLN A 67 3.45 2.71 -9.82
N ALA A 68 2.97 3.77 -9.17
CA ALA A 68 1.71 3.76 -8.44
C ALA A 68 0.54 4.22 -9.32
N ARG A 69 0.36 3.63 -10.50
CA ARG A 69 -0.69 3.98 -11.47
C ARG A 69 -1.39 2.74 -12.01
N GLY A 70 -2.53 2.93 -12.69
CA GLY A 70 -3.29 1.83 -13.28
C GLY A 70 -4.13 1.04 -12.28
N PHE A 71 -4.38 1.59 -11.09
CA PHE A 71 -5.21 0.95 -10.09
C PHE A 71 -6.71 1.07 -10.42
N GLN A 72 -7.47 0.10 -9.95
CA GLN A 72 -8.93 0.11 -9.92
C GLN A 72 -9.43 0.26 -8.48
N VAL A 73 -10.72 0.51 -8.28
CA VAL A 73 -11.31 0.55 -6.93
C VAL A 73 -11.21 -0.83 -6.29
N GLY A 74 -10.78 -0.90 -5.03
CA GLY A 74 -10.60 -2.17 -4.31
C GLY A 74 -9.24 -2.83 -4.52
N ASP A 75 -8.34 -2.19 -5.27
CA ASP A 75 -6.94 -2.61 -5.36
C ASP A 75 -6.16 -2.29 -4.08
N ILE A 76 -5.05 -3.01 -3.93
CA ILE A 76 -4.10 -2.75 -2.85
C ILE A 76 -3.17 -1.63 -3.33
N GLY A 77 -3.45 -0.40 -2.91
CA GLY A 77 -2.64 0.77 -3.27
C GLY A 77 -1.35 0.91 -2.45
N GLY A 78 -1.20 0.11 -1.40
CA GLY A 78 -0.02 0.12 -0.54
C GLY A 78 -0.28 -0.51 0.82
N THR A 79 0.60 -0.21 1.78
CA THR A 79 0.53 -0.76 3.13
C THR A 79 1.02 0.28 4.15
N PHE A 80 0.27 0.50 5.22
CA PHE A 80 0.78 1.18 6.42
C PHE A 80 1.59 0.20 7.25
N THR A 81 2.74 0.65 7.77
CA THR A 81 3.56 -0.12 8.70
C THR A 81 3.80 0.67 9.97
N VAL A 82 3.58 0.03 11.12
CA VAL A 82 3.91 0.56 12.44
C VAL A 82 4.88 -0.40 13.09
N THR A 83 6.04 0.09 13.48
CA THR A 83 7.08 -0.71 14.16
C THR A 83 7.36 -0.08 15.52
N THR A 84 7.31 -0.89 16.58
CA THR A 84 7.74 -0.51 17.93
C THR A 84 8.83 -1.44 18.39
N LEU A 85 9.83 -0.91 19.10
CA LEU A 85 10.80 -1.74 19.79
C LEU A 85 10.06 -2.57 20.85
N LEU A 86 10.50 -3.81 21.03
CA LEU A 86 10.09 -4.60 22.18
C LEU A 86 11.01 -4.18 23.34
N GLU A 87 10.40 -3.67 24.40
CA GLU A 87 11.09 -3.49 25.67
C GLU A 87 11.28 -4.87 26.32
N GLU A 88 12.38 -5.04 27.06
CA GLU A 88 12.65 -6.26 27.83
C GLU A 88 11.68 -6.43 29.01
#